data_AF-A0A0S8A3L4-F1
#
_entry.id   AF-A0A0S8A3L4-F1
#
_cell.length_a   1.000
_cell.length_b   1.000
_cell.length_c   1.000
_cell.angle_alpha   90.00
_cell.angle_beta   90.00
_cell.angle_gamma   90.00
#
_symmetry.space_group_name_H-M   'P 1'
#
loop_
_entity.id
_entity.type
_entity.pdbx_description
1 polymer ?
#
loop_
_entity_poly.entity_id
_entity_poly.type
_entity_poly.pdbx_seq_one_letter_code
_entity_poly.pdbx_strand_id
1 'polypeptide(L)'
;MVDPILALTAFTTVVVFVAILFWPRHGLASRIGRLLRITERVRMEDALKHLFDGEYTGKTCSVESVAGALEISRARAARLVNQLEAMELMHSDGRGLPLTKAGREYALRLLRTHRLWERYLADRTNVKPADWHEQAERQEHTLAPAETEALAARIGHPLYDPHGDPIPTATGEMPPQSGVPLTALTPGQSGAVVHLEDEPREVFQKILDAGLVPLMRVQVIDMTPEKIRFTADGTTLELDPVAATNVTVVPLPQGEVGEGPFDNLASLKSGESATVVQIAPT
;
A
#
# COMPACT_ATOMS: atom_id res chain seq x y z
N MET A 1 -13.88 -21.54 53.21
CA MET A 1 -14.77 -20.77 52.32
C MET A 1 -13.87 -19.85 51.52
N VAL A 2 -13.92 -19.89 50.19
CA VAL A 2 -13.09 -18.99 49.37
C VAL A 2 -13.61 -17.57 49.55
N ASP A 3 -12.71 -16.61 49.74
CA ASP A 3 -13.07 -15.20 49.82
C ASP A 3 -13.79 -14.79 48.51
N PRO A 4 -15.04 -14.29 48.57
CA PRO A 4 -15.80 -13.89 47.38
C PRO A 4 -15.07 -12.89 46.50
N ILE A 5 -14.27 -12.00 47.09
CA ILE A 5 -13.50 -10.98 46.36
C ILE A 5 -12.33 -11.64 45.62
N LEU A 6 -11.65 -12.59 46.25
CA LEU A 6 -10.58 -13.38 45.60
C LEU A 6 -11.13 -14.22 44.44
N ALA A 7 -12.31 -14.81 44.60
CA ALA A 7 -12.97 -15.58 43.54
C ALA A 7 -13.38 -14.69 42.35
N LEU A 8 -13.94 -13.50 42.63
CA LEU A 8 -14.38 -12.55 41.60
C LEU A 8 -13.19 -11.96 40.83
N THR A 9 -12.11 -11.60 41.53
CA THR A 9 -10.90 -11.07 40.89
C THR A 9 -10.24 -12.11 39.99
N ALA A 10 -10.05 -13.35 40.47
CA ALA A 10 -9.50 -14.44 39.67
C ALA A 10 -10.34 -14.73 38.42
N PHE A 11 -11.66 -14.79 38.57
CA PHE A 11 -12.57 -14.99 37.43
C PHE A 11 -12.46 -13.87 36.40
N THR A 12 -12.44 -12.61 36.85
CA THR A 12 -12.31 -11.44 35.97
C THR A 12 -10.97 -11.45 35.23
N THR A 13 -9.87 -11.77 35.90
CA THR A 13 -8.55 -11.88 35.25
C THR A 13 -8.54 -12.97 34.17
N VAL A 14 -9.13 -14.14 34.44
CA VAL A 14 -9.23 -15.23 33.46
C VAL A 14 -10.09 -14.80 32.27
N VAL A 15 -11.25 -14.18 32.51
CA VAL A 15 -12.13 -13.70 31.44
C VAL A 15 -11.44 -12.64 30.58
N VAL A 16 -10.75 -11.66 31.19
CA VAL A 16 -10.00 -10.64 30.45
C VAL A 16 -8.84 -11.28 29.65
N PHE A 17 -8.12 -12.23 30.23
CA PHE A 17 -7.04 -12.94 29.54
C PHE A 17 -7.56 -13.73 28.33
N VAL A 18 -8.64 -14.50 28.51
CA VAL A 18 -9.30 -15.24 27.42
C VAL A 18 -9.85 -14.27 26.37
N ALA A 19 -10.46 -13.17 26.80
CA ALA A 19 -10.96 -12.14 25.89
C ALA A 19 -9.82 -11.54 25.06
N ILE A 20 -8.67 -11.19 25.65
CA ILE A 20 -7.49 -10.70 24.93
C ILE A 20 -6.95 -11.76 23.96
N LEU A 21 -6.89 -13.02 24.37
CA LEU A 21 -6.30 -14.10 23.57
C LEU A 21 -7.16 -14.45 22.35
N PHE A 22 -8.48 -14.40 22.49
CA PHE A 22 -9.47 -14.77 21.48
C PHE A 22 -10.26 -13.58 20.89
N TRP A 23 -9.88 -12.33 21.19
CA TRP A 23 -10.62 -11.15 20.71
C TRP A 23 -10.69 -11.16 19.18
N PRO A 24 -11.88 -11.01 18.57
CA PRO A 24 -12.01 -10.96 17.13
C PRO A 24 -11.17 -9.82 16.52
N ARG A 25 -10.39 -10.13 15.49
CA ARG A 25 -9.48 -9.22 14.73
C ARG A 25 -8.15 -8.83 15.39
N HIS A 26 -8.00 -8.88 16.72
CA HIS A 26 -6.77 -8.42 17.41
C HIS A 26 -6.13 -9.46 18.35
N GLY A 27 -6.84 -10.54 18.69
CA GLY A 27 -6.35 -11.53 19.65
C GLY A 27 -5.17 -12.34 19.12
N LEU A 28 -4.30 -12.81 20.03
CA LEU A 28 -3.08 -13.56 19.70
C LEU A 28 -3.40 -14.83 18.89
N ALA A 29 -4.53 -15.48 19.15
CA ALA A 29 -5.00 -16.63 18.38
C ALA A 29 -5.33 -16.29 16.93
N SER A 30 -5.84 -15.09 16.65
CA SER A 30 -6.13 -14.63 15.28
C SER A 30 -4.84 -14.33 14.49
N ARG A 31 -3.78 -13.88 15.17
CA ARG A 31 -2.44 -13.71 14.59
C ARG A 31 -1.77 -15.06 14.32
N ILE A 32 -1.81 -15.99 15.28
CA ILE A 32 -1.24 -17.34 15.13
C ILE A 32 -2.00 -18.16 14.07
N GLY A 33 -3.34 -18.07 14.05
CA GLY A 33 -4.16 -18.74 13.04
C GLY A 33 -3.88 -18.28 11.60
N ARG A 34 -3.42 -17.04 11.42
CA ARG A 34 -2.96 -16.52 10.13
C ARG A 34 -1.66 -17.21 9.68
N LEU A 35 -0.66 -17.25 10.56
CA LEU A 35 0.63 -17.90 10.30
C LEU A 35 0.50 -19.40 10.00
N LEU A 36 -0.47 -20.07 10.63
CA LEU A 36 -0.73 -21.50 10.45
C LEU A 36 -1.47 -21.83 9.13
N ARG A 37 -2.03 -20.84 8.42
CA ARG A 37 -2.83 -21.04 7.19
C ARG A 37 -2.12 -20.65 5.89
N ILE A 38 -0.88 -20.16 5.95
CA ILE A 38 -0.11 -19.81 4.75
C ILE A 38 0.38 -21.09 4.07
N THR A 39 -0.18 -21.37 2.90
CA THR A 39 0.20 -22.52 2.06
C THR A 39 1.60 -22.33 1.46
N GLU A 40 2.20 -23.40 0.95
CA GLU A 40 3.48 -23.31 0.21
C GLU A 40 3.33 -22.47 -1.07
N ARG A 41 2.18 -22.59 -1.75
CA ARG A 41 1.84 -21.78 -2.92
C ARG A 41 1.90 -20.29 -2.62
N VAL A 42 1.25 -19.82 -1.54
CA VAL A 42 1.24 -18.40 -1.18
C VAL A 42 2.67 -17.88 -0.99
N ARG A 43 3.54 -18.63 -0.29
CA ARG A 43 4.95 -18.22 -0.13
C ARG A 43 5.72 -18.13 -1.44
N MET A 44 5.43 -19.00 -2.41
CA MET A 44 6.05 -18.90 -3.74
C MET A 44 5.56 -17.66 -4.47
N GLU A 45 4.27 -17.34 -4.36
CA GLU A 45 3.67 -16.13 -4.93
C GLU A 45 4.24 -14.86 -4.31
N ASP A 46 4.40 -14.81 -2.98
CA ASP A 46 5.04 -13.69 -2.26
C ASP A 46 6.51 -13.53 -2.68
N ALA A 47 7.23 -14.64 -2.82
CA ALA A 47 8.61 -14.61 -3.32
C ALA A 47 8.68 -14.06 -4.74
N LEU A 48 7.76 -14.42 -5.64
CA LEU A 48 7.69 -13.86 -6.99
C LEU A 48 7.41 -12.35 -6.99
N LYS A 49 6.50 -11.86 -6.14
CA LYS A 49 6.25 -10.42 -5.97
C LYS A 49 7.52 -9.70 -5.52
N HIS A 50 8.22 -10.23 -4.52
CA HIS A 50 9.48 -9.66 -4.03
C HIS A 50 10.59 -9.63 -5.09
N LEU A 51 10.74 -10.71 -5.86
CA LEU A 51 11.72 -10.75 -6.96
C LEU A 51 11.37 -9.72 -8.05
N PHE A 52 10.09 -9.56 -8.36
CA PHE A 52 9.62 -8.57 -9.34
C PHE A 52 9.85 -7.14 -8.86
N ASP A 53 9.56 -6.83 -7.59
CA ASP A 53 9.83 -5.50 -7.01
C ASP A 53 11.32 -5.15 -7.08
N GLY A 54 12.20 -6.12 -6.77
CA GLY A 54 13.63 -5.98 -6.96
C GLY A 54 14.00 -5.61 -8.41
N GLU A 55 13.49 -6.37 -9.39
CA GLU A 55 13.72 -6.09 -10.81
C GLU A 55 13.19 -4.71 -11.23
N TYR A 56 11.99 -4.33 -10.77
CA TYR A 56 11.34 -3.05 -11.07
C TYR A 56 12.12 -1.86 -10.51
N THR A 57 12.68 -1.98 -9.31
CA THR A 57 13.47 -0.94 -8.64
C THR A 57 14.97 -0.99 -9.00
N GLY A 58 15.39 -1.92 -9.88
CA GLY A 58 16.78 -2.08 -10.28
C GLY A 58 17.68 -2.69 -9.19
N LYS A 59 17.11 -3.37 -8.20
CA LYS A 59 17.80 -4.05 -7.10
C LYS A 59 17.94 -5.54 -7.40
N THR A 60 19.13 -6.07 -7.17
CA THR A 60 19.38 -7.51 -7.30
C THR A 60 18.90 -8.26 -6.06
N CYS A 61 17.99 -9.22 -6.24
CA CYS A 61 17.52 -10.09 -5.15
C CYS A 61 18.43 -11.29 -4.89
N SER A 62 18.50 -11.73 -3.63
CA SER A 62 19.25 -12.90 -3.17
C SER A 62 18.38 -13.79 -2.29
N VAL A 63 18.88 -14.97 -1.92
CA VAL A 63 18.19 -15.86 -0.98
C VAL A 63 17.97 -15.18 0.37
N GLU A 64 18.93 -14.35 0.80
CA GLU A 64 18.85 -13.57 2.03
C GLU A 64 17.78 -12.46 1.93
N SER A 65 17.64 -11.80 0.78
CA SER A 65 16.58 -10.79 0.62
C SER A 65 15.19 -11.44 0.63
N VAL A 66 15.02 -12.59 -0.03
CA VAL A 66 13.77 -13.38 0.03
C VAL A 66 13.47 -13.83 1.46
N ALA A 67 14.49 -14.30 2.19
CA ALA A 67 14.32 -14.72 3.59
C ALA A 67 13.88 -13.56 4.49
N GLY A 68 14.45 -12.37 4.29
CA GLY A 68 14.09 -11.15 5.01
C GLY A 68 12.66 -10.70 4.70
N ALA A 69 12.32 -10.58 3.41
CA ALA A 69 11.00 -10.11 2.99
C ALA A 69 9.86 -11.02 3.43
N LEU A 70 10.05 -12.34 3.39
CA LEU A 70 9.02 -13.31 3.79
C LEU A 70 9.10 -13.69 5.28
N GLU A 71 10.03 -13.11 6.06
CA GLU A 71 10.28 -13.43 7.47
C GLU A 71 10.49 -14.94 7.74
N ILE A 72 11.24 -15.62 6.87
CA ILE A 72 11.50 -17.06 6.96
C ILE A 72 12.99 -17.37 7.13
N SER A 73 13.30 -18.57 7.60
CA SER A 73 14.69 -19.01 7.67
C SER A 73 15.33 -19.09 6.28
N ARG A 74 16.63 -18.77 6.18
CA ARG A 74 17.42 -18.90 4.95
C ARG A 74 17.28 -20.27 4.28
N ALA A 75 17.24 -21.34 5.07
CA ALA A 75 17.04 -22.70 4.55
C ALA A 75 15.65 -22.92 3.93
N ARG A 76 14.63 -22.20 4.37
CA ARG A 76 13.30 -22.22 3.75
C ARG A 76 13.25 -21.36 2.50
N ALA A 77 13.86 -20.18 2.52
CA ALA A 77 14.00 -19.33 1.33
C ALA A 77 14.74 -20.05 0.21
N ALA A 78 15.86 -20.72 0.51
CA ALA A 78 16.60 -21.52 -0.47
C ALA A 78 15.74 -22.62 -1.10
N ARG A 79 14.86 -23.27 -0.32
CA ARG A 79 13.92 -24.26 -0.85
C ARG A 79 12.88 -23.63 -1.79
N LEU A 80 12.32 -22.48 -1.44
CA LEU A 80 11.40 -21.74 -2.31
C LEU A 80 12.07 -21.33 -3.62
N VAL A 81 13.29 -20.80 -3.55
CA VAL A 81 14.08 -20.41 -4.73
C VAL A 81 14.31 -21.63 -5.64
N ASN A 82 14.73 -22.77 -5.08
CA ASN A 82 14.90 -24.00 -5.87
C ASN A 82 13.59 -24.50 -6.50
N GLN A 83 12.45 -24.33 -5.81
CA GLN A 83 11.14 -24.68 -6.36
C GLN A 83 10.74 -23.75 -7.51
N LEU A 84 10.92 -22.43 -7.35
CA LEU A 84 10.64 -21.46 -8.40
C LEU A 84 11.51 -21.69 -9.64
N GLU A 85 12.79 -22.04 -9.45
CA GLU A 85 13.71 -22.41 -10.53
C GLU A 85 13.29 -23.70 -11.23
N ALA A 86 12.91 -24.74 -10.46
CA ALA A 86 12.40 -25.99 -11.02
C ALA A 86 11.07 -25.82 -11.79
N MET A 87 10.30 -24.78 -11.46
CA MET A 87 9.08 -24.38 -12.19
C MET A 87 9.35 -23.42 -13.36
N GLU A 88 10.61 -23.13 -13.66
CA GLU A 88 11.03 -22.20 -14.73
C GLU A 88 10.47 -20.77 -14.57
N LEU A 89 10.21 -20.34 -13.33
CA LEU A 89 9.71 -18.99 -13.02
C LEU A 89 10.85 -18.01 -12.71
N MET A 90 12.03 -18.51 -12.38
CA MET A 90 13.26 -17.72 -12.22
C MET A 90 14.48 -18.57 -12.59
N HIS A 91 15.64 -17.91 -12.79
CA HIS A 91 16.92 -18.60 -12.94
C HIS A 91 17.98 -17.99 -12.03
N SER A 92 18.85 -18.81 -11.42
CA SER A 92 19.98 -18.29 -10.67
C SER A 92 21.19 -18.10 -11.61
N ASP A 93 21.66 -16.86 -11.74
CA ASP A 93 22.81 -16.52 -12.60
C ASP A 93 24.12 -16.31 -11.80
N GLY A 94 24.11 -16.69 -10.52
CA GLY A 94 25.20 -16.50 -9.56
C GLY A 94 25.38 -15.05 -9.06
N ARG A 95 24.72 -14.07 -9.68
CA ARG A 95 24.71 -12.66 -9.26
C ARG A 95 23.39 -12.26 -8.61
N GLY A 96 22.29 -12.89 -8.99
CA GLY A 96 20.98 -12.67 -8.43
C GLY A 96 19.99 -13.77 -8.79
N LEU A 97 18.72 -13.42 -8.65
CA LEU A 97 17.57 -14.29 -8.90
C LEU A 97 16.61 -13.63 -9.93
N PRO A 98 17.04 -13.35 -11.17
CA PRO A 98 16.17 -12.77 -12.19
C PRO A 98 14.97 -13.68 -12.50
N LEU A 99 13.81 -13.05 -12.72
CA LEU A 99 12.61 -13.75 -13.16
C LEU A 99 12.73 -14.18 -14.62
N THR A 100 12.12 -15.31 -14.96
CA THR A 100 11.84 -15.63 -16.36
C THR A 100 10.67 -14.79 -16.86
N LYS A 101 10.41 -14.82 -18.17
CA LYS A 101 9.19 -14.22 -18.73
C LYS A 101 7.92 -14.75 -18.05
N ALA A 102 7.85 -16.07 -17.82
CA ALA A 102 6.70 -16.69 -17.15
C ALA A 102 6.58 -16.26 -15.68
N GLY A 103 7.70 -16.16 -14.94
CA GLY A 103 7.69 -15.65 -13.57
C GLY A 103 7.26 -14.19 -13.48
N ARG A 104 7.72 -13.35 -14.41
CA ARG A 104 7.34 -11.94 -14.50
C ARG A 104 5.85 -11.77 -14.79
N GLU A 105 5.31 -12.51 -15.75
CA GLU A 105 3.87 -12.52 -16.06
C GLU A 105 3.03 -12.97 -14.85
N TYR A 106 3.52 -13.96 -14.09
CA TYR A 106 2.88 -14.40 -12.85
C TYR A 106 2.87 -13.27 -11.81
N ALA A 107 4.04 -12.69 -11.50
CA ALA A 107 4.17 -11.63 -10.50
C ALA A 107 3.28 -10.42 -10.83
N LEU A 108 3.25 -10.00 -12.10
CA LEU A 108 2.40 -8.93 -12.58
C LEU A 108 0.90 -9.24 -12.40
N ARG A 109 0.49 -10.50 -12.60
CA ARG A 109 -0.91 -10.91 -12.34
C ARG A 109 -1.26 -10.80 -10.86
N LEU A 110 -0.36 -11.22 -9.97
CA LEU A 110 -0.57 -11.09 -8.52
C LEU A 110 -0.68 -9.61 -8.11
N LEU A 111 0.25 -8.78 -8.58
CA LEU A 111 0.27 -7.34 -8.34
C LEU A 111 -1.00 -6.65 -8.85
N ARG A 112 -1.42 -6.98 -10.09
CA ARG A 112 -2.69 -6.48 -10.65
C ARG A 112 -3.88 -6.86 -9.78
N THR A 113 -3.92 -8.11 -9.31
CA THR A 113 -5.02 -8.60 -8.48
C THR A 113 -5.04 -7.90 -7.11
N HIS A 114 -3.88 -7.71 -6.49
CA HIS A 114 -3.72 -6.96 -5.24
C HIS A 114 -4.26 -5.53 -5.36
N ARG A 115 -3.71 -4.77 -6.31
CA ARG A 115 -4.05 -3.35 -6.51
C ARG A 115 -5.51 -3.14 -6.91
N LEU A 116 -6.10 -4.05 -7.70
CA LEU A 116 -7.53 -4.03 -8.00
C LEU A 116 -8.40 -4.29 -6.75
N TRP A 117 -7.94 -5.13 -5.83
CA TRP A 117 -8.63 -5.35 -4.56
C TRP A 117 -8.59 -4.14 -3.66
N GLU A 118 -7.43 -3.51 -3.50
CA GLU A 118 -7.30 -2.27 -2.73
C GLU A 118 -8.22 -1.20 -3.29
N ARG A 119 -8.21 -1.04 -4.61
CA ARG A 119 -9.10 -0.11 -5.30
C ARG A 119 -10.58 -0.42 -5.07
N TYR A 120 -10.97 -1.70 -5.15
CA TYR A 120 -12.33 -2.13 -4.84
C TYR A 120 -12.70 -1.85 -3.37
N LEU A 121 -11.80 -2.10 -2.42
CA LEU A 121 -12.03 -1.84 -1.00
C LEU A 121 -12.22 -0.34 -0.75
N ALA A 122 -11.41 0.50 -1.38
CA ALA A 122 -11.53 1.95 -1.30
C ALA A 122 -12.85 2.47 -1.90
N ASP A 123 -13.21 2.03 -3.11
CA ASP A 123 -14.33 2.60 -3.85
C ASP A 123 -15.71 2.04 -3.44
N ARG A 124 -15.76 0.76 -3.05
CA ARG A 124 -17.02 0.00 -2.93
C ARG A 124 -17.34 -0.45 -1.51
N THR A 125 -16.48 -0.15 -0.54
CA THR A 125 -16.67 -0.56 0.84
C THR A 125 -16.40 0.60 1.80
N ASN A 126 -16.59 0.37 3.10
CA ASN A 126 -16.23 1.32 4.15
C ASN A 126 -15.00 0.84 4.94
N VAL A 127 -14.14 0.05 4.30
CA VAL A 127 -12.86 -0.35 4.88
C VAL A 127 -11.96 0.87 4.96
N LYS A 128 -11.28 1.03 6.10
CA LYS A 128 -10.37 2.16 6.32
C LYS A 128 -9.13 2.03 5.45
N PRO A 129 -8.54 3.15 4.99
CA PRO A 129 -7.32 3.14 4.19
C PRO A 129 -6.19 2.29 4.77
N ALA A 130 -5.95 2.41 6.08
CA ALA A 130 -4.93 1.63 6.80
C ALA A 130 -5.14 0.11 6.84
N ASP A 131 -6.28 -0.39 6.35
CA ASP A 131 -6.62 -1.81 6.31
C ASP A 131 -6.81 -2.34 4.87
N TRP A 132 -6.57 -1.54 3.82
CA TRP A 132 -6.73 -1.97 2.42
C TRP A 132 -5.70 -3.04 2.04
N HIS A 133 -4.42 -2.75 2.20
CA HIS A 133 -3.30 -3.66 1.93
C HIS A 133 -3.50 -5.04 2.58
N GLU A 134 -3.68 -5.07 3.91
CA GLU A 134 -3.80 -6.32 4.68
C GLU A 134 -5.03 -7.17 4.27
N GLN A 135 -6.06 -6.53 3.71
CA GLN A 135 -7.24 -7.24 3.21
C GLN A 135 -7.08 -7.68 1.77
N ALA A 136 -6.43 -6.87 0.92
CA ALA A 136 -6.11 -7.24 -0.46
C ALA A 136 -5.15 -8.43 -0.54
N GLU A 137 -4.11 -8.44 0.31
CA GLU A 137 -3.13 -9.53 0.44
C GLU A 137 -3.82 -10.90 0.70
N ARG A 138 -4.93 -10.91 1.44
CA ARG A 138 -5.66 -12.16 1.71
C ARG A 138 -6.44 -12.68 0.51
N GLN A 139 -6.80 -11.79 -0.41
CA GLN A 139 -7.66 -12.12 -1.55
C GLN A 139 -6.84 -12.35 -2.82
N GLU A 140 -5.68 -11.73 -2.97
CA GLU A 140 -4.88 -11.75 -4.22
C GLU A 140 -4.53 -13.17 -4.68
N HIS A 141 -4.30 -14.10 -3.74
CA HIS A 141 -3.92 -15.49 -4.04
C HIS A 141 -5.10 -16.38 -4.44
N THR A 142 -6.33 -15.90 -4.29
CA THR A 142 -7.54 -16.71 -4.43
C THR A 142 -8.24 -16.56 -5.78
N LEU A 143 -8.07 -15.41 -6.45
CA LEU A 143 -8.75 -15.12 -7.69
C LEU A 143 -8.07 -15.77 -8.90
N ALA A 144 -8.88 -16.37 -9.77
CA ALA A 144 -8.47 -16.75 -11.10
C ALA A 144 -8.38 -15.51 -12.03
N PRO A 145 -7.59 -15.56 -13.12
CA PRO A 145 -7.43 -14.43 -14.04
C PRO A 145 -8.75 -13.84 -14.55
N ALA A 146 -9.73 -14.70 -14.87
CA ALA A 146 -11.04 -14.25 -15.35
C ALA A 146 -11.83 -13.48 -14.28
N GLU A 147 -11.66 -13.84 -13.00
CA GLU A 147 -12.31 -13.15 -11.88
C GLU A 147 -11.63 -11.81 -11.60
N THR A 148 -10.30 -11.73 -11.74
CA THR A 148 -9.55 -10.46 -11.69
C THR A 148 -10.02 -9.48 -12.77
N GLU A 149 -10.25 -9.95 -14.01
CA GLU A 149 -10.77 -9.09 -15.07
C GLU A 149 -12.23 -8.68 -14.85
N ALA A 150 -13.06 -9.57 -14.30
CA ALA A 150 -14.41 -9.23 -13.89
C ALA A 150 -14.42 -8.17 -12.78
N LEU A 151 -13.49 -8.26 -11.82
CA LEU A 151 -13.28 -7.24 -10.78
C LEU A 151 -12.91 -5.89 -11.41
N ALA A 152 -11.90 -5.88 -12.29
CA ALA A 152 -11.46 -4.68 -13.00
C ALA A 152 -12.60 -4.00 -13.76
N ALA A 153 -13.40 -4.76 -14.52
CA ALA A 153 -14.56 -4.23 -15.23
C ALA A 153 -15.60 -3.63 -14.28
N ARG A 154 -15.86 -4.28 -13.14
CA ARG A 154 -16.83 -3.81 -12.13
C ARG A 154 -16.44 -2.47 -11.50
N ILE A 155 -15.15 -2.16 -11.41
CA ILE A 155 -14.63 -0.90 -10.87
C ILE A 155 -14.17 0.08 -11.97
N GLY A 156 -14.53 -0.19 -13.24
CA GLY A 156 -14.35 0.78 -14.33
C GLY A 156 -12.97 0.78 -14.99
N HIS A 157 -12.21 -0.32 -14.90
CA HIS A 157 -10.85 -0.46 -15.42
C HIS A 157 -9.89 0.64 -14.95
N PRO A 158 -9.70 0.80 -13.63
CA PRO A 158 -8.81 1.79 -13.06
C PRO A 158 -7.36 1.54 -13.50
N LEU A 159 -6.62 2.63 -13.70
CA LEU A 159 -5.21 2.60 -14.07
C LEU A 159 -4.28 2.65 -12.85
N TYR A 160 -4.80 3.12 -11.72
CA TYR A 160 -4.07 3.27 -10.47
C TYR A 160 -4.92 2.74 -9.33
N ASP A 161 -4.27 2.23 -8.30
CA ASP A 161 -4.90 1.86 -7.05
C ASP A 161 -5.22 3.10 -6.20
N PRO A 162 -5.74 2.98 -4.96
CA PRO A 162 -6.11 4.14 -4.16
C PRO A 162 -4.90 4.83 -3.50
N HIS A 163 -3.70 4.25 -3.61
CA HIS A 163 -2.43 4.81 -3.13
C HIS A 163 -1.70 5.58 -4.23
N GLY A 164 -2.11 5.41 -5.50
CA GLY A 164 -1.47 6.03 -6.68
C GLY A 164 -0.53 5.09 -7.42
N ASP A 165 -0.55 3.81 -7.06
CA ASP A 165 0.31 2.77 -7.58
C ASP A 165 -0.28 2.21 -8.90
N PRO A 166 0.52 2.06 -9.98
CA PRO A 166 0.00 1.76 -11.30
C PRO A 166 -0.51 0.31 -11.37
N ILE A 167 -1.73 0.11 -11.85
CA ILE A 167 -2.28 -1.24 -12.01
C ILE A 167 -1.72 -1.83 -13.31
N PRO A 168 -0.95 -2.94 -13.28
CA PRO A 168 -0.49 -3.59 -14.50
C PRO A 168 -1.67 -3.94 -15.40
N THR A 169 -1.54 -3.78 -16.72
CA THR A 169 -2.60 -4.20 -17.66
C THR A 169 -2.74 -5.73 -17.69
N ALA A 170 -3.80 -6.24 -18.31
CA ALA A 170 -3.98 -7.68 -18.52
C ALA A 170 -2.84 -8.32 -19.34
N THR A 171 -2.13 -7.54 -20.14
CA THR A 171 -0.96 -7.97 -20.92
C THR A 171 0.37 -7.79 -20.17
N GLY A 172 0.33 -7.29 -18.93
CA GLY A 172 1.51 -7.09 -18.09
C GLY A 172 2.28 -5.79 -18.35
N GLU A 173 1.67 -4.83 -19.04
CA GLU A 173 2.26 -3.50 -19.23
C GLU A 173 2.07 -2.65 -17.97
N MET A 174 3.13 -1.98 -17.54
CA MET A 174 3.11 -1.08 -16.39
C MET A 174 2.96 0.36 -16.88
N PRO A 175 1.94 1.11 -16.42
CA PRO A 175 1.93 2.55 -16.56
C PRO A 175 3.23 3.17 -16.00
N PRO A 176 3.77 4.23 -16.63
CA PRO A 176 4.95 4.90 -16.11
C PRO A 176 4.64 5.53 -14.75
N GLN A 177 5.53 5.32 -13.78
CA GLN A 177 5.58 6.13 -12.57
C GLN A 177 6.50 7.33 -12.83
N SER A 178 6.08 8.49 -12.38
CA SER A 178 6.85 9.73 -12.45
C SER A 178 6.70 10.48 -11.15
N GLY A 179 7.78 11.11 -10.69
CA GLY A 179 7.72 11.99 -9.53
C GLY A 179 9.04 12.00 -8.77
N VAL A 180 9.05 12.79 -7.72
CA VAL A 180 10.13 12.89 -6.74
C VAL A 180 9.51 12.82 -5.35
N PRO A 181 10.27 12.42 -4.31
CA PRO A 181 9.80 12.53 -2.94
C PRO A 181 9.40 13.98 -2.60
N LEU A 182 8.40 14.17 -1.74
CA LEU A 182 7.96 15.49 -1.30
C LEU A 182 9.11 16.31 -0.71
N THR A 183 10.07 15.64 -0.06
CA THR A 183 11.30 16.21 0.49
C THR A 183 12.26 16.78 -0.56
N ALA A 184 12.07 16.48 -1.84
CA ALA A 184 12.87 17.04 -2.93
C ALA A 184 12.38 18.42 -3.39
N LEU A 185 11.16 18.82 -3.00
CA LEU A 185 10.67 20.17 -3.23
C LEU A 185 11.36 21.18 -2.30
N THR A 186 11.48 22.43 -2.74
CA THR A 186 11.97 23.55 -1.91
C THR A 186 10.83 24.47 -1.47
N PRO A 187 11.00 25.24 -0.37
CA PRO A 187 10.01 26.22 0.05
C PRO A 187 9.56 27.14 -1.10
N GLY A 188 8.24 27.26 -1.28
CA GLY A 188 7.58 27.97 -2.35
C GLY A 188 7.24 27.12 -3.60
N GLN A 189 7.82 25.93 -3.74
CA GLN A 189 7.48 25.01 -4.84
C GLN A 189 6.19 24.25 -4.55
N SER A 190 5.45 23.97 -5.62
CA SER A 190 4.24 23.17 -5.60
C SER A 190 4.45 21.82 -6.27
N GLY A 191 3.67 20.83 -5.86
CA GLY A 191 3.63 19.50 -6.47
C GLY A 191 2.23 18.91 -6.40
N ALA A 192 1.91 18.02 -7.35
CA ALA A 192 0.74 17.16 -7.25
C ALA A 192 1.17 15.82 -6.65
N VAL A 193 0.52 15.40 -5.56
CA VAL A 193 0.72 14.06 -4.98
C VAL A 193 0.29 13.03 -6.02
N VAL A 194 1.14 12.06 -6.31
CA VAL A 194 0.84 11.01 -7.29
C VAL A 194 0.93 9.61 -6.69
N HIS A 195 1.66 9.44 -5.59
CA HIS A 195 1.80 8.15 -4.91
C HIS A 195 2.07 8.35 -3.42
N LEU A 196 1.47 7.49 -2.58
CA LEU A 196 1.70 7.38 -1.14
C LEU A 196 2.16 5.96 -0.84
N GLU A 197 3.35 5.78 -0.26
CA GLU A 197 3.78 4.45 0.20
C GLU A 197 2.86 3.98 1.35
N ASP A 198 2.33 2.77 1.22
CA ASP A 198 1.43 2.13 2.17
C ASP A 198 2.18 1.29 3.23
N GLU A 199 3.47 1.03 3.01
CA GLU A 199 4.37 0.33 3.93
C GLU A 199 5.61 1.18 4.32
N PRO A 200 6.02 1.17 5.60
CA PRO A 200 5.41 0.47 6.73
C PRO A 200 4.14 1.17 7.25
N ARG A 201 3.22 0.39 7.83
CA ARG A 201 1.89 0.86 8.29
C ARG A 201 1.93 2.08 9.20
N GLU A 202 2.92 2.20 10.08
CA GLU A 202 3.06 3.34 10.99
C GLU A 202 3.39 4.64 10.25
N VAL A 203 4.15 4.54 9.15
CA VAL A 203 4.46 5.69 8.30
C VAL A 203 3.24 6.08 7.48
N PHE A 204 2.55 5.10 6.87
CA PHE A 204 1.33 5.36 6.12
C PHE A 204 0.24 6.00 7.00
N GLN A 205 0.07 5.55 8.25
CA GLN A 205 -0.89 6.14 9.17
C GLN A 205 -0.60 7.63 9.44
N LYS A 206 0.67 8.03 9.53
CA LYS A 206 1.02 9.45 9.69
C LYS A 206 0.66 10.28 8.46
N ILE A 207 0.82 9.72 7.27
CA ILE A 207 0.41 10.36 6.00
C ILE A 207 -1.10 10.56 5.98
N LEU A 208 -1.86 9.53 6.38
CA LEU A 208 -3.33 9.60 6.50
C LEU A 208 -3.79 10.62 7.55
N ASP A 209 -3.14 10.66 8.72
CA ASP A 209 -3.45 11.59 9.79
C ASP A 209 -3.18 13.05 9.38
N ALA A 210 -2.20 13.27 8.50
CA ALA A 210 -1.95 14.57 7.87
C ALA A 210 -2.99 14.93 6.80
N GLY A 211 -3.86 14.01 6.39
CA GLY A 211 -4.91 14.25 5.39
C GLY A 211 -4.43 14.24 3.94
N LEU A 212 -3.21 13.75 3.68
CA LEU A 212 -2.70 13.62 2.32
C LEU A 212 -3.38 12.47 1.59
N VAL A 213 -3.79 12.75 0.35
CA VAL A 213 -4.36 11.77 -0.58
C VAL A 213 -3.70 11.94 -1.96
N PRO A 214 -3.67 10.90 -2.80
CA PRO A 214 -3.27 11.07 -4.18
C PRO A 214 -4.06 12.18 -4.86
N LEU A 215 -3.40 12.86 -5.80
CA LEU A 215 -3.91 13.94 -6.65
C LEU A 215 -4.16 15.27 -5.93
N MET A 216 -3.95 15.31 -4.62
CA MET A 216 -3.90 16.55 -3.87
C MET A 216 -2.74 17.42 -4.36
N ARG A 217 -2.96 18.73 -4.48
CA ARG A 217 -1.89 19.68 -4.77
C ARG A 217 -1.37 20.25 -3.46
N VAL A 218 -0.06 20.26 -3.32
CA VAL A 218 0.64 20.74 -2.13
C VAL A 218 1.61 21.83 -2.52
N GLN A 219 1.79 22.85 -1.68
CA GLN A 219 2.87 23.81 -1.79
C GLN A 219 3.68 23.82 -0.50
N VAL A 220 5.00 23.67 -0.61
CA VAL A 220 5.89 23.69 0.55
C VAL A 220 5.98 25.11 1.10
N ILE A 221 5.65 25.29 2.38
CA ILE A 221 5.79 26.57 3.08
C ILE A 221 7.20 26.68 3.65
N ASP A 222 7.63 25.64 4.37
CA ASP A 222 8.86 25.62 5.14
C ASP A 222 9.27 24.18 5.46
N MET A 223 10.58 23.98 5.65
CA MET A 223 11.18 22.67 5.92
C MET A 223 12.22 22.80 7.03
N THR A 224 12.02 22.08 8.12
CA THR A 224 13.00 21.91 9.21
C THR A 224 13.43 20.45 9.33
N PRO A 225 14.50 20.14 10.07
CA PRO A 225 14.90 18.75 10.33
C PRO A 225 13.83 17.89 11.02
N GLU A 226 12.87 18.51 11.70
CA GLU A 226 11.81 17.83 12.45
C GLU A 226 10.48 17.78 11.70
N LYS A 227 10.19 18.76 10.84
CA LYS A 227 8.88 18.92 10.22
C LYS A 227 8.93 19.60 8.86
N ILE A 228 8.01 19.22 7.99
CA ILE A 228 7.72 19.87 6.72
C ILE A 228 6.30 20.40 6.79
N ARG A 229 6.14 21.70 6.50
CA ARG A 229 4.85 22.38 6.47
C ARG A 229 4.48 22.69 5.03
N PHE A 230 3.27 22.36 4.65
CA PHE A 230 2.76 22.59 3.31
C PHE A 230 1.31 23.06 3.36
N THR A 231 0.90 23.84 2.36
CA THR A 231 -0.51 24.16 2.13
C THR A 231 -1.11 23.15 1.18
N ALA A 232 -2.32 22.69 1.47
CA ALA A 232 -3.14 21.86 0.60
C ALA A 232 -4.62 22.20 0.82
N ASP A 233 -5.37 22.48 -0.24
CA ASP A 233 -6.78 22.91 -0.18
C ASP A 233 -7.05 24.04 0.83
N GLY A 234 -6.13 25.00 0.94
CA GLY A 234 -6.19 26.13 1.88
C GLY A 234 -6.03 25.80 3.35
N THR A 235 -5.66 24.56 3.67
CA THR A 235 -5.25 24.16 5.01
C THR A 235 -3.74 24.02 5.09
N THR A 236 -3.17 24.39 6.24
CA THR A 236 -1.77 24.09 6.54
C THR A 236 -1.69 22.72 7.18
N LEU A 237 -0.90 21.85 6.57
CA LEU A 237 -0.65 20.48 6.99
C LEU A 237 0.82 20.34 7.39
N GLU A 238 1.11 19.38 8.26
CA GLU A 238 2.45 19.12 8.75
C GLU A 238 2.75 17.62 8.68
N LEU A 239 3.97 17.28 8.30
CA LEU A 239 4.45 15.90 8.25
C LEU A 239 5.93 15.84 8.67
N ASP A 240 6.35 14.77 9.34
CA ASP A 240 7.78 14.58 9.63
C ASP A 240 8.54 14.17 8.35
N PRO A 241 9.86 14.47 8.24
CA PRO A 241 10.63 14.18 7.02
C PRO A 241 10.68 12.70 6.61
N VAL A 242 10.55 11.77 7.57
CA VAL A 242 10.52 10.34 7.27
C VAL A 242 9.24 10.00 6.54
N ALA A 243 8.09 10.42 7.06
CA ALA A 243 6.81 10.24 6.39
C ALA A 243 6.73 11.01 5.07
N ALA A 244 7.30 12.21 4.98
CA ALA A 244 7.30 12.98 3.73
C ALA A 244 8.14 12.35 2.61
N THR A 245 9.17 11.58 2.94
CA THR A 245 9.94 10.84 1.93
C THR A 245 9.11 9.75 1.25
N ASN A 246 8.04 9.29 1.91
CA ASN A 246 7.10 8.27 1.45
C ASN A 246 5.89 8.87 0.71
N VAL A 247 5.95 10.17 0.39
CA VAL A 247 4.96 10.87 -0.43
C VAL A 247 5.65 11.26 -1.72
N THR A 248 5.20 10.74 -2.85
CA THR A 248 5.75 11.10 -4.16
C THR A 248 4.87 12.16 -4.82
N VAL A 249 5.53 13.20 -5.33
CA VAL A 249 4.89 14.32 -6.04
C VAL A 249 5.49 14.52 -7.41
N VAL A 250 4.66 14.99 -8.35
CA VAL A 250 5.15 15.59 -9.59
C VAL A 250 5.26 17.10 -9.37
N PRO A 251 6.46 17.71 -9.48
CA PRO A 251 6.63 19.15 -9.35
C PRO A 251 5.78 19.90 -10.38
N LEU A 252 5.08 20.93 -9.94
CA LEU A 252 4.27 21.79 -10.80
C LEU A 252 5.09 23.02 -11.24
N PRO A 253 4.77 23.61 -12.42
CA PRO A 253 5.39 24.85 -12.87
C PRO A 253 5.26 25.99 -11.84
N GLN A 254 6.28 26.84 -11.79
CA GLN A 254 6.32 27.97 -10.86
C GLN A 254 5.12 28.92 -11.09
N GLY A 255 4.29 29.11 -10.07
CA GLY A 255 3.06 29.91 -10.14
C GLY A 255 1.76 29.09 -10.18
N GLU A 256 1.83 27.78 -10.40
CA GLU A 256 0.73 26.88 -10.04
C GLU A 256 0.76 26.65 -8.53
N VAL A 257 -0.19 27.24 -7.81
CA VAL A 257 -0.29 27.11 -6.35
C VAL A 257 -1.04 25.82 -6.00
N GLY A 258 -0.78 25.29 -4.80
CA GLY A 258 -1.59 24.21 -4.19
C GLY A 258 -3.09 24.55 -4.13
N GLU A 259 -3.40 25.85 -4.12
CA GLU A 259 -4.70 26.41 -4.44
C GLU A 259 -4.69 26.84 -5.91
N GLY A 260 -5.29 26.06 -6.82
CA GLY A 260 -5.70 26.66 -8.09
C GLY A 260 -6.62 27.88 -7.82
N PRO A 261 -6.89 28.76 -8.78
CA PRO A 261 -7.85 29.88 -8.63
C PRO A 261 -9.31 29.42 -8.50
N PHE A 262 -9.54 28.25 -7.91
CA PHE A 262 -10.77 27.49 -7.94
C PHE A 262 -11.21 27.18 -6.53
N ASP A 263 -12.47 27.46 -6.23
CA ASP A 263 -13.11 27.03 -5.00
C ASP A 263 -13.49 25.54 -5.08
N ASN A 264 -13.38 24.84 -3.95
CA ASN A 264 -13.75 23.44 -3.85
C ASN A 264 -15.28 23.29 -3.97
N LEU A 265 -15.81 22.25 -4.62
CA LEU A 265 -17.27 22.08 -4.76
C LEU A 265 -18.01 22.06 -3.41
N ALA A 266 -17.33 21.62 -2.34
CA ALA A 266 -17.85 21.60 -0.99
C ALA A 266 -18.06 23.01 -0.37
N SER A 267 -17.47 24.06 -0.92
CA SER A 267 -17.64 25.43 -0.42
C SER A 267 -18.87 26.14 -0.98
N LEU A 268 -19.55 25.56 -1.99
CA LEU A 268 -20.75 26.14 -2.59
C LEU A 268 -21.92 26.18 -1.63
N LYS A 269 -22.59 27.34 -1.54
CA LYS A 269 -23.83 27.47 -0.78
C LYS A 269 -25.02 27.01 -1.60
N SER A 270 -26.11 26.64 -0.91
CA SER A 270 -27.36 26.25 -1.56
C SER A 270 -27.87 27.37 -2.49
N GLY A 271 -28.00 27.05 -3.78
CA GLY A 271 -28.47 27.98 -4.82
C GLY A 271 -27.35 28.67 -5.60
N GLU A 272 -26.09 28.50 -5.23
CA GLU A 272 -24.95 28.93 -6.05
C GLU A 272 -24.67 27.95 -7.18
N SER A 273 -24.06 28.44 -8.26
CA SER A 273 -23.66 27.65 -9.42
C SER A 273 -22.18 27.89 -9.71
N ALA A 274 -21.45 26.85 -10.05
CA ALA A 274 -20.05 26.93 -10.46
C ALA A 274 -19.78 26.07 -11.69
N THR A 275 -18.68 26.37 -12.37
CA THR A 275 -18.16 25.58 -13.48
C THR A 275 -17.07 24.65 -12.95
N VAL A 276 -17.23 23.34 -13.15
CA VAL A 276 -16.20 22.37 -12.80
C VAL A 276 -15.06 22.49 -13.81
N VAL A 277 -13.99 23.17 -13.40
CA VAL A 277 -12.77 23.36 -14.20
C VAL A 277 -11.82 22.17 -14.14
N GLN A 278 -11.88 21.41 -13.04
CA GLN A 278 -11.07 20.24 -12.80
C GLN A 278 -11.83 19.32 -11.83
N ILE A 279 -11.80 18.02 -12.09
CA ILE A 279 -12.25 16.99 -11.16
C ILE A 279 -10.97 16.33 -10.66
N ALA A 280 -10.75 16.29 -9.34
CA ALA A 280 -9.68 15.44 -8.79
C ALA A 280 -9.95 14.01 -9.30
N PRO A 281 -9.03 13.38 -10.05
CA PRO A 281 -9.28 12.05 -10.58
C PRO A 281 -9.66 11.12 -9.42
N THR A 282 -10.76 10.39 -9.58
CA THR A 282 -11.16 9.36 -8.61
C THR A 282 -10.16 8.24 -8.63
#